data_AF-A0A7S4PHA0-F1
#
_entry.id   AF-A0A7S4PHA0-F1
#
_cell.length_a   1.000
_cell.length_b   1.000
_cell.length_c   1.000
_cell.angle_alpha   90.00
_cell.angle_beta   90.00
_cell.angle_gamma   90.00
#
_symmetry.space_group_name_H-M   'P 1'
#
loop_
_entity.id
_entity.type
_entity.pdbx_description
1 polymer ?
#
loop_
_entity_poly.entity_id
_entity_poly.type
_entity_poly.pdbx_seq_one_letter_code
_entity_poly.pdbx_strand_id
1 'polypeptide(L)'
;MTMACLGFGILVGVGGTLLLQAIIGLMWWFTLGRRQRLDRQNEAGYMIPNFVGDEESKQELSEDPGFLCTDEDVFTQSDREGDGEELSNEMKWRLDADATVEGGRFQWGWERYSERGDLVGMGIGLRPESAEIQQSLSRDYHICHKVSGPVDGHEVRYYLFAKLQFPPENLYLIELRVYFDEGKVEATVKSDCSCTKGRECTYCSSFLSYLRIAMRGLFSPQSITLLK
;
A
#
# COMPACT_ATOMS: atom_id res chain seq x y z
N MET A 1 34.12 46.90 51.57
CA MET A 1 33.77 45.47 51.36
C MET A 1 32.53 45.39 50.47
N THR A 2 32.64 45.69 49.17
CA THR A 2 31.48 45.62 48.22
C THR A 2 31.91 45.40 46.77
N MET A 3 33.16 45.01 46.50
CA MET A 3 33.73 45.04 45.13
C MET A 3 34.08 43.67 44.54
N ALA A 4 33.51 42.57 45.06
CA ALA A 4 33.77 41.21 44.58
C ALA A 4 32.54 40.52 43.93
N CYS A 5 31.32 41.03 44.11
CA CYS A 5 30.10 40.34 43.67
C CYS A 5 29.75 40.54 42.18
N LEU A 6 30.36 41.50 41.49
CA LEU A 6 30.09 41.78 40.07
C LEU A 6 30.76 40.78 39.11
N GLY A 7 31.81 40.07 39.54
CA GLY A 7 32.53 39.10 38.69
C GLY A 7 31.83 37.74 38.54
N PHE A 8 31.05 37.31 39.54
CA PHE A 8 30.48 35.95 39.55
C PHE A 8 29.27 35.82 38.62
N GLY A 9 28.48 36.87 38.47
CA GLY A 9 27.32 36.88 37.56
C GLY A 9 27.69 36.72 36.09
N ILE A 10 28.82 37.29 35.68
CA ILE A 10 29.29 37.21 34.29
C ILE A 10 29.82 35.80 33.97
N LEU A 11 30.53 35.16 34.91
CA LEU A 11 31.05 33.80 34.73
C LEU A 11 29.93 32.75 34.55
N VAL A 12 28.83 32.87 35.30
CA VAL A 12 27.68 31.96 35.16
C VAL A 12 26.90 32.23 33.87
N GLY A 13 26.75 33.50 33.48
CA GLY A 13 26.07 33.87 32.23
C GLY A 13 26.78 33.36 30.97
N VAL A 14 28.12 33.51 30.92
CA VAL A 14 28.91 33.08 29.76
C VAL A 14 28.99 31.55 29.65
N GLY A 15 29.03 30.83 30.78
CA GLY A 15 29.00 29.37 30.77
C GLY A 15 27.71 28.80 30.17
N GLY A 16 26.56 29.39 30.50
CA GLY A 16 25.25 28.94 29.99
C GLY A 16 25.07 29.15 28.49
N THR A 17 25.52 30.30 27.95
CA THR A 17 25.36 30.61 26.52
C THR A 17 26.25 29.73 25.63
N LEU A 18 27.46 29.38 26.08
CA LEU A 18 28.36 28.47 25.37
C LEU A 18 27.77 27.05 25.27
N LEU A 19 27.17 26.57 26.35
CA LEU A 19 26.50 25.25 26.36
C LEU A 19 25.33 25.22 25.38
N LEU A 20 24.51 26.28 25.36
CA LEU A 20 23.37 26.37 24.44
C LEU A 20 23.82 26.43 22.97
N GLN A 21 24.87 27.19 22.65
CA GLN A 21 25.41 27.24 21.29
C GLN A 21 25.99 25.90 20.84
N ALA A 22 26.63 25.14 21.74
CA ALA A 22 27.13 23.81 21.44
C ALA A 22 25.98 22.83 21.09
N ILE A 23 24.86 22.89 21.82
CA ILE A 23 23.67 22.07 21.53
C ILE A 23 23.05 22.44 20.19
N ILE A 24 22.89 23.73 19.90
CA ILE A 24 22.34 24.21 18.63
C ILE A 24 23.24 23.78 17.46
N GLY A 25 24.57 23.90 17.61
CA GLY A 25 25.53 23.42 16.61
C GLY A 25 25.43 21.92 16.36
N LEU A 26 25.28 21.12 17.42
CA LEU A 26 25.09 19.67 17.33
C LEU A 26 23.77 19.31 16.63
N MET A 27 22.65 19.96 16.99
CA MET A 27 21.37 19.74 16.34
C MET A 27 21.42 20.11 14.86
N TRP A 28 22.05 21.24 14.51
CA TRP A 28 22.19 21.72 13.15
C TRP A 28 23.05 20.79 12.29
N TRP A 29 24.20 20.34 12.81
CA TRP A 29 25.03 19.33 12.15
C TRP A 29 24.27 18.02 11.89
N PHE A 30 23.48 17.57 12.87
CA PHE A 30 22.69 16.33 12.74
C PHE A 30 21.54 16.47 11.74
N THR A 31 20.89 17.64 11.67
CA THR A 31 19.81 17.90 10.71
C THR A 31 20.33 18.04 9.28
N LEU A 32 21.46 18.71 9.07
CA LEU A 32 22.07 18.82 7.73
C LEU A 32 22.67 17.50 7.24
N GLY A 33 23.32 16.72 8.12
CA GLY A 33 23.82 15.39 7.78
C GLY A 33 22.70 14.41 7.40
N ARG A 34 21.52 14.53 8.01
CA ARG A 34 20.33 13.75 7.61
C ARG A 34 19.79 14.14 6.24
N ARG A 35 19.82 15.43 5.88
CA ARG A 35 19.29 15.92 4.60
C ARG A 35 20.11 15.40 3.41
N GLN A 36 21.43 15.36 3.50
CA GLN A 36 22.28 14.81 2.43
C GLN A 36 22.10 13.29 2.18
N ARG A 37 21.71 12.50 3.18
CA ARG A 37 21.38 11.08 2.96
C ARG A 37 20.00 10.89 2.33
N LEU A 38 19.03 11.74 2.67
CA LEU A 38 17.71 11.74 2.05
C LEU A 38 17.78 12.22 0.59
N ASP A 39 18.60 13.24 0.30
CA ASP A 39 18.76 13.73 -1.08
C ASP A 39 19.51 12.72 -1.96
N ARG A 40 20.50 11.98 -1.44
CA ARG A 40 21.11 10.84 -2.18
C ARG A 40 20.20 9.62 -2.31
N GLN A 41 19.27 9.40 -1.39
CA GLN A 41 18.23 8.38 -1.55
C GLN A 41 17.10 8.82 -2.50
N ASN A 42 16.84 10.13 -2.62
CA ASN A 42 15.90 10.69 -3.59
C ASN A 42 16.50 10.89 -5.00
N GLU A 43 17.83 10.97 -5.14
CA GLU A 43 18.50 10.92 -6.45
C GLU A 43 18.74 9.47 -6.92
N ALA A 44 18.78 8.50 -6.00
CA ALA A 44 18.87 7.06 -6.31
C ALA A 44 17.51 6.33 -6.33
N GLY A 45 16.47 6.93 -5.75
CA GLY A 45 15.11 6.41 -5.73
C GLY A 45 14.19 7.33 -6.54
N TYR A 46 13.40 6.74 -7.43
CA TYR A 46 12.31 7.37 -8.17
C TYR A 46 12.69 8.23 -9.39
N MET A 47 13.57 7.71 -10.26
CA MET A 47 13.09 7.59 -11.64
C MET A 47 12.14 6.41 -11.64
N ILE A 48 10.83 6.68 -11.75
CA ILE A 48 9.89 5.66 -12.24
C ILE A 48 10.24 5.54 -13.73
N PRO A 49 10.89 4.46 -14.19
CA PRO A 49 10.89 4.21 -15.63
C PRO A 49 9.42 4.15 -16.04
N ASN A 50 9.06 4.94 -17.05
CA ASN A 50 7.83 4.69 -17.81
C ASN A 50 7.93 3.24 -18.28
N PHE A 51 7.33 2.31 -17.53
CA PHE A 51 7.23 0.92 -17.92
C PHE A 51 6.21 0.85 -19.04
N VAL A 52 6.74 1.02 -20.25
CA VAL A 52 6.28 0.28 -21.41
C VAL A 52 6.38 -1.18 -20.99
N GLY A 53 5.26 -1.79 -20.61
CA GLY A 53 5.17 -3.25 -20.60
C GLY A 53 5.70 -3.73 -21.95
N ASP A 54 6.71 -4.59 -21.90
CA ASP A 54 7.16 -5.41 -23.01
C ASP A 54 5.92 -5.93 -23.75
N GLU A 55 5.91 -5.79 -25.09
CA GLU A 55 4.73 -6.12 -25.90
C GLU A 55 4.25 -7.55 -25.70
N GLU A 56 5.14 -8.46 -25.25
CA GLU A 56 4.83 -9.83 -24.84
C GLU A 56 3.90 -9.90 -23.61
N SER A 57 4.23 -9.22 -22.52
CA SER A 57 3.36 -9.18 -21.32
C SER A 57 1.99 -8.54 -21.59
N LYS A 58 1.89 -7.65 -22.59
CA LYS A 58 0.61 -7.07 -23.03
C LYS A 58 -0.21 -8.02 -23.91
N GLN A 59 0.43 -8.90 -24.69
CA GLN A 59 -0.26 -9.87 -25.52
C GLN A 59 -0.93 -10.97 -24.69
N GLU A 60 -0.30 -11.45 -23.63
CA GLU A 60 -0.83 -12.51 -22.74
C GLU A 60 -2.10 -12.08 -21.97
N LEU A 61 -2.32 -10.78 -21.80
CA LEU A 61 -3.54 -10.22 -21.19
C LEU A 61 -4.73 -10.14 -22.16
N SER A 62 -4.49 -10.13 -23.48
CA SER A 62 -5.51 -9.85 -24.51
C SER A 62 -6.26 -11.07 -25.05
N GLU A 63 -5.70 -12.28 -24.90
CA GLU A 63 -6.24 -13.52 -25.49
C GLU A 63 -6.95 -14.46 -24.48
N ASP A 64 -7.11 -14.05 -23.22
CA ASP A 64 -7.47 -14.92 -22.08
C ASP A 64 -8.96 -14.81 -21.66
N PRO A 65 -9.62 -15.87 -21.15
CA PRO A 65 -11.09 -16.03 -21.06
C PRO A 65 -11.79 -15.23 -19.94
N GLY A 66 -11.12 -14.22 -19.38
CA GLY A 66 -11.63 -13.37 -18.29
C GLY A 66 -11.04 -13.72 -16.94
N PHE A 67 -11.15 -12.78 -15.99
CA PHE A 67 -10.74 -13.03 -14.62
C PHE A 67 -11.81 -13.88 -13.92
N LEU A 68 -11.39 -14.97 -13.26
CA LEU A 68 -12.29 -15.91 -12.61
C LEU A 68 -12.24 -15.74 -11.09
N CYS A 69 -13.38 -15.35 -10.50
CA CYS A 69 -13.72 -15.81 -9.16
C CYS A 69 -14.48 -17.13 -9.35
N THR A 70 -13.88 -18.27 -9.01
CA THR A 70 -14.62 -19.54 -9.00
C THR A 70 -15.17 -19.78 -7.60
N ASP A 71 -16.50 -19.85 -7.52
CA ASP A 71 -17.21 -20.33 -6.34
C ASP A 71 -17.07 -21.85 -6.21
N GLU A 72 -16.25 -22.30 -5.28
CA GLU A 72 -16.46 -23.60 -4.64
C GLU A 72 -16.45 -23.41 -3.11
N ASP A 73 -17.68 -23.38 -2.56
CA ASP A 73 -18.12 -23.50 -1.17
C ASP A 73 -17.45 -22.62 -0.07
N VAL A 74 -18.26 -21.82 0.65
CA VAL A 74 -18.38 -21.77 2.15
C VAL A 74 -19.37 -20.67 2.61
N PHE A 75 -20.32 -21.08 3.46
CA PHE A 75 -21.37 -20.26 4.09
C PHE A 75 -20.92 -19.48 5.35
N THR A 76 -21.82 -18.56 5.73
CA THR A 76 -22.23 -18.08 7.08
C THR A 76 -21.56 -16.85 7.70
N GLN A 77 -22.42 -15.83 7.83
CA GLN A 77 -22.26 -14.59 8.60
C GLN A 77 -21.95 -14.86 10.07
N SER A 78 -21.04 -14.06 10.64
CA SER A 78 -20.96 -13.82 12.07
C SER A 78 -20.98 -12.32 12.35
N ASP A 79 -22.00 -11.91 13.10
CA ASP A 79 -22.29 -10.55 13.51
C ASP A 79 -21.28 -9.97 14.53
N ARG A 80 -21.17 -8.62 14.49
CA ARG A 80 -20.97 -7.62 15.57
C ARG A 80 -19.62 -6.88 15.77
N GLU A 81 -19.81 -5.56 15.78
CA GLU A 81 -19.16 -4.44 16.51
C GLU A 81 -17.80 -3.89 16.04
N GLY A 82 -17.82 -2.66 15.49
CA GLY A 82 -17.69 -1.48 16.33
C GLY A 82 -16.43 -0.60 16.34
N ASP A 83 -15.50 -0.66 15.39
CA ASP A 83 -14.38 0.30 15.21
C ASP A 83 -13.69 -0.02 13.88
N GLY A 84 -13.25 0.94 13.04
CA GLY A 84 -12.52 0.86 11.73
C GLY A 84 -12.41 -0.47 10.93
N GLU A 85 -12.07 -1.55 11.61
CA GLU A 85 -12.32 -2.96 11.27
C GLU A 85 -13.80 -3.26 10.93
N GLU A 86 -14.79 -2.63 11.58
CA GLU A 86 -16.22 -2.77 11.26
C GLU A 86 -16.53 -2.35 9.83
N LEU A 87 -15.96 -1.24 9.38
CA LEU A 87 -16.18 -0.72 8.04
C LEU A 87 -15.38 -1.52 6.98
N SER A 88 -14.28 -2.16 7.41
CA SER A 88 -13.51 -3.10 6.58
C SER A 88 -14.22 -4.46 6.46
N ASN A 89 -14.90 -4.91 7.52
CA ASN A 89 -15.76 -6.08 7.50
C ASN A 89 -17.03 -5.79 6.67
N GLU A 90 -17.65 -4.63 6.83
CA GLU A 90 -18.75 -4.16 5.98
C GLU A 90 -18.33 -4.09 4.50
N MET A 91 -17.08 -3.71 4.20
CA MET A 91 -16.53 -3.75 2.84
C MET A 91 -16.51 -5.19 2.30
N LYS A 92 -15.98 -6.16 3.06
CA LYS A 92 -15.92 -7.57 2.64
C LYS A 92 -17.30 -8.07 2.15
N TRP A 93 -18.35 -7.83 2.94
CA TRP A 93 -19.71 -8.25 2.60
C TRP A 93 -20.33 -7.50 1.40
N ARG A 94 -19.70 -6.42 0.95
CA ARG A 94 -20.17 -5.58 -0.17
C ARG A 94 -19.34 -5.74 -1.44
N LEU A 95 -18.21 -6.45 -1.36
CA LEU A 95 -17.48 -6.84 -2.55
C LEU A 95 -18.19 -8.02 -3.21
N ASP A 96 -18.40 -7.87 -4.50
CA ASP A 96 -19.06 -8.84 -5.35
C ASP A 96 -18.12 -10.01 -5.61
N ALA A 97 -18.33 -11.11 -4.88
CA ALA A 97 -17.56 -12.34 -5.04
C ALA A 97 -17.74 -12.97 -6.44
N ASP A 98 -18.87 -12.67 -7.11
CA ASP A 98 -19.21 -13.22 -8.42
C ASP A 98 -18.83 -12.27 -9.56
N ALA A 99 -18.15 -11.16 -9.24
CA ALA A 99 -17.81 -10.18 -10.25
C ALA A 99 -16.88 -10.80 -11.29
N THR A 100 -17.14 -10.46 -12.55
CA THR A 100 -16.29 -10.83 -13.67
C THR A 100 -15.85 -9.57 -14.39
N VAL A 101 -14.57 -9.52 -14.74
CA VAL A 101 -14.01 -8.46 -15.56
C VAL A 101 -13.28 -9.14 -16.71
N GLU A 102 -13.60 -8.74 -17.94
CA GLU A 102 -12.88 -9.20 -19.12
C GLU A 102 -11.45 -8.64 -19.12
N GLY A 103 -10.47 -9.41 -19.60
CA GLY A 103 -9.06 -9.00 -19.69
C GLY A 103 -8.88 -7.59 -20.30
N GLY A 104 -9.54 -7.35 -21.43
CA GLY A 104 -9.51 -6.05 -22.10
C GLY A 104 -10.12 -4.90 -21.29
N ARG A 105 -11.12 -5.16 -20.43
CA ARG A 105 -11.69 -4.15 -19.54
C ARG A 105 -10.76 -3.81 -18.38
N PHE A 106 -10.01 -4.79 -17.86
CA PHE A 106 -8.99 -4.53 -16.85
C PHE A 106 -7.91 -3.59 -17.39
N GLN A 107 -7.33 -3.91 -18.55
CA GLN A 107 -6.28 -3.09 -19.15
C GLN A 107 -6.78 -1.68 -19.48
N TRP A 108 -7.96 -1.57 -20.10
CA TRP A 108 -8.59 -0.29 -20.38
C TRP A 108 -8.82 0.54 -19.10
N GLY A 109 -9.29 -0.09 -18.03
CA GLY A 109 -9.51 0.56 -16.74
C GLY A 109 -8.18 0.98 -16.11
N TRP A 110 -7.15 0.15 -16.17
CA TRP A 110 -5.83 0.44 -15.60
C TRP A 110 -5.18 1.69 -16.23
N GLU A 111 -5.37 1.89 -17.53
CA GLU A 111 -4.86 3.05 -18.26
C GLU A 111 -5.64 4.35 -17.97
N ARG A 112 -6.93 4.24 -17.61
CA ARG A 112 -7.82 5.41 -17.45
C ARG A 112 -8.11 5.80 -16.01
N TYR A 113 -8.12 4.83 -15.10
CA TYR A 113 -8.49 5.06 -13.72
C TYR A 113 -7.37 5.79 -12.99
N SER A 114 -7.77 6.69 -12.10
CA SER A 114 -6.81 7.38 -11.25
C SER A 114 -6.27 6.44 -10.19
N GLU A 115 -4.97 6.56 -9.92
CA GLU A 115 -4.31 5.94 -8.79
C GLU A 115 -4.93 6.45 -7.48
N ARG A 116 -5.19 5.51 -6.56
CA ARG A 116 -5.85 5.78 -5.28
C ARG A 116 -4.93 5.60 -4.10
N GLY A 117 -3.89 4.79 -4.23
CA GLY A 117 -2.90 4.60 -3.21
C GLY A 117 -1.95 3.46 -3.54
N ASP A 118 -0.78 3.54 -2.93
CA ASP A 118 0.26 2.51 -2.99
C ASP A 118 0.50 2.00 -1.56
N LEU A 119 0.33 0.70 -1.34
CA LEU A 119 0.63 0.03 -0.09
C LEU A 119 1.94 -0.73 -0.21
N VAL A 120 2.82 -0.61 0.79
CA VAL A 120 4.05 -1.40 0.87
C VAL A 120 4.12 -2.13 2.20
N GLY A 121 4.16 -3.45 2.13
CA GLY A 121 4.41 -4.34 3.25
C GLY A 121 5.86 -4.82 3.27
N MET A 122 6.50 -4.81 4.45
CA MET A 122 7.88 -5.28 4.65
C MET A 122 7.96 -6.38 5.69
N GLY A 123 9.00 -7.20 5.61
CA GLY A 123 9.26 -8.27 6.56
C GLY A 123 8.25 -9.41 6.44
N ILE A 124 7.91 -9.80 5.22
CA ILE A 124 7.05 -10.96 4.93
C ILE A 124 7.67 -12.20 5.58
N GLY A 125 6.96 -12.78 6.54
CA GLY A 125 7.42 -13.95 7.30
C GLY A 125 7.05 -15.29 6.67
N LEU A 126 6.10 -15.29 5.73
CA LEU A 126 5.58 -16.48 5.07
C LEU A 126 5.76 -16.35 3.56
N ARG A 127 6.20 -17.44 2.92
CA ARG A 127 6.17 -17.59 1.46
C ARG A 127 5.00 -18.51 1.11
N PRO A 128 3.74 -18.02 1.17
CA PRO A 128 2.60 -18.85 0.80
C PRO A 128 2.71 -19.24 -0.67
N GLU A 129 2.19 -20.41 -0.99
CA GLU A 129 2.17 -20.86 -2.39
C GLU A 129 1.19 -19.99 -3.19
N SER A 130 1.48 -19.78 -4.48
CA SER A 130 0.62 -18.94 -5.33
C SER A 130 -0.84 -19.42 -5.34
N ALA A 131 -1.07 -20.73 -5.22
CA ALA A 131 -2.41 -21.30 -5.12
C ALA A 131 -3.13 -20.93 -3.82
N GLU A 132 -2.43 -20.91 -2.69
CA GLU A 132 -2.98 -20.51 -1.39
C GLU A 132 -3.36 -19.03 -1.38
N ILE A 133 -2.51 -18.18 -1.98
CA ILE A 133 -2.80 -16.74 -2.12
C ILE A 133 -4.06 -16.54 -2.95
N GLN A 134 -4.16 -17.20 -4.11
CA GLN A 134 -5.31 -17.14 -5.01
C GLN A 134 -6.60 -17.57 -4.30
N GLN A 135 -6.57 -18.73 -3.65
CA GLN A 135 -7.74 -19.26 -2.94
C GLN A 135 -8.17 -18.32 -1.81
N SER A 136 -7.22 -17.78 -1.05
CA SER A 136 -7.50 -16.86 0.05
C SER A 136 -8.05 -15.52 -0.46
N LEU A 137 -7.52 -14.99 -1.57
CA LEU A 137 -8.02 -13.76 -2.19
C LEU A 137 -9.49 -13.89 -2.61
N SER A 138 -9.85 -14.96 -3.32
CA SER A 138 -11.24 -15.19 -3.72
C SER A 138 -12.13 -15.50 -2.52
N ARG A 139 -11.79 -16.53 -1.74
CA ARG A 139 -12.66 -17.06 -0.67
C ARG A 139 -12.76 -16.14 0.53
N ASP A 140 -11.63 -15.65 1.02
CA ASP A 140 -11.58 -14.94 2.30
C ASP A 140 -11.68 -13.42 2.11
N TYR A 141 -11.36 -12.90 0.91
CA TYR A 141 -11.34 -11.45 0.68
C TYR A 141 -12.26 -10.95 -0.45
N HIS A 142 -12.92 -11.82 -1.21
CA HIS A 142 -13.78 -11.44 -2.34
C HIS A 142 -13.04 -10.52 -3.33
N ILE A 143 -11.75 -10.79 -3.51
CA ILE A 143 -10.89 -10.12 -4.48
C ILE A 143 -10.60 -11.16 -5.56
N CYS A 144 -11.09 -10.89 -6.77
CA CYS A 144 -10.82 -11.74 -7.91
C CYS A 144 -9.41 -11.49 -8.42
N HIS A 145 -8.77 -12.53 -8.94
CA HIS A 145 -7.37 -12.49 -9.35
C HIS A 145 -7.17 -13.05 -10.76
N LYS A 146 -6.11 -12.57 -11.40
CA LYS A 146 -5.42 -13.21 -12.50
C LYS A 146 -3.93 -13.13 -12.18
N VAL A 147 -3.29 -14.28 -12.11
CA VAL A 147 -1.85 -14.34 -11.88
C VAL A 147 -1.14 -14.15 -13.20
N SER A 148 -0.27 -13.16 -13.29
CA SER A 148 0.81 -13.21 -14.28
C SER A 148 1.96 -13.97 -13.66
N GLY A 149 2.54 -14.92 -14.40
CA GLY A 149 3.60 -15.81 -13.90
C GLY A 149 4.81 -15.08 -13.27
N PRO A 150 5.77 -15.84 -12.72
CA PRO A 150 6.99 -15.24 -12.18
C PRO A 150 7.70 -14.44 -13.27
N VAL A 151 7.95 -13.16 -13.02
CA VAL A 151 8.59 -12.26 -14.00
C VAL A 151 10.09 -12.56 -14.11
N ASP A 152 10.74 -12.93 -13.00
CA ASP A 152 12.18 -13.22 -12.95
C ASP A 152 12.56 -14.17 -11.80
N GLY A 153 11.66 -15.04 -11.35
CA GLY A 153 11.88 -15.97 -10.22
C GLY A 153 11.95 -15.33 -8.82
N HIS A 154 12.21 -14.03 -8.74
CA HIS A 154 12.30 -13.22 -7.51
C HIS A 154 11.03 -12.40 -7.23
N GLU A 155 10.25 -12.10 -8.27
CA GLU A 155 8.98 -11.37 -8.23
C GLU A 155 7.85 -12.25 -8.76
N VAL A 156 6.73 -12.26 -8.04
CA VAL A 156 5.44 -12.73 -8.57
C VAL A 156 4.46 -11.57 -8.60
N ARG A 157 3.78 -11.40 -9.74
CA ARG A 157 2.83 -10.31 -9.95
C ARG A 157 1.42 -10.85 -10.09
N TYR A 158 0.49 -10.26 -9.35
CA TYR A 158 -0.92 -10.58 -9.40
C TYR A 158 -1.68 -9.34 -9.87
N TYR A 159 -2.51 -9.51 -10.89
CA TYR A 159 -3.50 -8.52 -11.29
C TYR A 159 -4.82 -8.90 -10.64
N LEU A 160 -5.35 -8.03 -9.78
CA LEU A 160 -6.54 -8.31 -9.00
C LEU A 160 -7.60 -7.25 -9.28
N PHE A 161 -8.87 -7.60 -9.14
CA PHE A 161 -9.93 -6.60 -9.11
C PHE A 161 -10.97 -6.93 -8.04
N ALA A 162 -11.67 -5.90 -7.61
CA ALA A 162 -12.79 -6.01 -6.68
C ALA A 162 -13.88 -5.03 -7.12
N LYS A 163 -15.14 -5.47 -7.06
CA LYS A 163 -16.28 -4.63 -7.44
C LYS A 163 -17.19 -4.41 -6.24
N LEU A 164 -17.54 -3.16 -5.97
CA LEU A 164 -18.47 -2.82 -4.89
C LEU A 164 -19.93 -2.93 -5.37
N GLN A 165 -20.78 -3.64 -4.64
CA GLN A 165 -22.18 -3.92 -5.02
C GLN A 165 -23.17 -2.76 -4.76
N PHE A 166 -22.75 -1.65 -4.15
CA PHE A 166 -23.66 -0.55 -3.80
C PHE A 166 -23.44 0.66 -4.70
N PRO A 167 -24.50 1.38 -5.15
CA PRO A 167 -24.32 2.56 -5.99
C PRO A 167 -23.56 3.70 -5.26
N PRO A 168 -22.57 4.32 -5.93
CA PRO A 168 -22.04 3.92 -7.23
C PRO A 168 -21.19 2.66 -7.14
N GLU A 169 -21.47 1.71 -8.04
CA GLU A 169 -20.63 0.53 -8.21
C GLU A 169 -19.24 1.01 -8.62
N ASN A 170 -18.25 0.84 -7.74
CA ASN A 170 -16.86 1.20 -8.02
C ASN A 170 -16.10 -0.07 -8.38
N LEU A 171 -15.27 0.04 -9.40
CA LEU A 171 -14.32 -1.00 -9.76
C LEU A 171 -12.94 -0.60 -9.21
N TYR A 172 -12.35 -1.51 -8.44
CA TYR A 172 -10.99 -1.40 -7.94
C TYR A 172 -10.12 -2.36 -8.73
N LEU A 173 -9.07 -1.83 -9.33
CA LEU A 173 -8.04 -2.59 -10.02
C LEU A 173 -6.77 -2.53 -9.15
N ILE A 174 -6.13 -3.66 -8.95
CA ILE A 174 -4.97 -3.78 -8.07
C ILE A 174 -3.87 -4.51 -8.83
N GLU A 175 -2.66 -3.99 -8.72
CA GLU A 175 -1.46 -4.71 -9.09
C GLU A 175 -0.68 -5.00 -7.82
N LEU A 176 -0.56 -6.29 -7.49
CA LEU A 176 0.13 -6.78 -6.30
C LEU A 176 1.43 -7.45 -6.73
N ARG A 177 2.56 -6.94 -6.24
CA ARG A 177 3.90 -7.47 -6.52
C ARG A 177 4.49 -8.03 -5.25
N VAL A 178 4.96 -9.27 -5.30
CA VAL A 178 5.56 -9.97 -4.16
C VAL A 178 7.03 -10.25 -4.47
N TYR A 179 7.91 -9.62 -3.70
CA TYR A 179 9.36 -9.73 -3.77
C TYR A 179 9.84 -10.64 -2.63
N PHE A 180 10.00 -11.93 -2.90
CA PHE A 180 10.28 -12.92 -1.85
C PHE A 180 11.66 -12.72 -1.21
N ASP A 181 12.66 -12.39 -2.01
CA ASP A 181 14.03 -12.23 -1.52
C ASP A 181 14.21 -10.97 -0.67
N GLU A 182 13.40 -9.94 -0.95
CA GLU A 182 13.38 -8.71 -0.17
C GLU A 182 12.42 -8.79 1.03
N GLY A 183 11.62 -9.86 1.12
CA GLY A 183 10.54 -9.99 2.09
C GLY A 183 9.56 -8.82 2.00
N LYS A 184 9.20 -8.42 0.78
CA LYS A 184 8.45 -7.18 0.48
C LYS A 184 7.25 -7.46 -0.42
N VAL A 185 6.15 -6.76 -0.17
CA VAL A 185 4.95 -6.80 -1.01
C VAL A 185 4.51 -5.38 -1.30
N GLU A 186 4.19 -5.09 -2.55
CA GLU A 186 3.67 -3.80 -3.00
C GLU A 186 2.29 -4.00 -3.62
N ALA A 187 1.35 -3.10 -3.33
CA ALA A 187 0.05 -3.09 -3.97
C ALA A 187 -0.27 -1.67 -4.46
N THR A 188 -0.47 -1.52 -5.77
CA THR A 188 -0.95 -0.28 -6.37
C THR A 188 -2.43 -0.43 -6.69
N VAL A 189 -3.25 0.53 -6.23
CA VAL A 189 -4.70 0.51 -6.43
C VAL A 189 -5.13 1.64 -7.34
N LYS A 190 -5.90 1.32 -8.38
CA LYS A 190 -6.57 2.26 -9.28
C LYS A 190 -8.08 2.05 -9.22
N SER A 191 -8.85 3.13 -9.32
CA SER A 191 -10.31 3.07 -9.36
C SER A 191 -10.90 4.28 -10.07
N ASP A 192 -12.07 4.11 -10.67
CA ASP A 192 -12.88 5.17 -11.28
C ASP A 192 -13.57 6.09 -10.27
N CYS A 193 -13.54 5.75 -8.98
CA CYS A 193 -14.04 6.54 -7.86
C CYS A 193 -13.85 8.06 -8.04
N SER A 194 -14.89 8.81 -8.39
CA SER A 194 -14.79 10.26 -8.58
C SER A 194 -14.77 10.99 -7.24
N CYS A 195 -13.74 10.75 -6.40
CA CYS A 195 -13.62 11.32 -5.07
C CYS A 195 -13.48 12.84 -5.14
N THR A 196 -14.63 13.50 -5.20
CA THR A 196 -14.79 14.95 -5.22
C THR A 196 -15.30 15.42 -3.86
N LYS A 197 -16.32 14.76 -3.28
CA LYS A 197 -16.76 14.79 -1.86
C LYS A 197 -17.65 13.57 -1.53
N GLY A 198 -17.86 13.27 -0.25
CA GLY A 198 -18.97 12.39 0.20
C GLY A 198 -18.60 10.92 0.47
N ARG A 199 -19.62 10.04 0.52
CA ARG A 199 -19.50 8.62 0.91
C ARG A 199 -18.59 7.81 -0.02
N GLU A 200 -18.49 8.18 -1.29
CA GLU A 200 -17.59 7.54 -2.26
C GLU A 200 -16.12 7.61 -1.83
N CYS A 201 -15.67 8.77 -1.34
CA CYS A 201 -14.31 8.93 -0.81
C CYS A 201 -14.08 8.03 0.40
N THR A 202 -15.07 7.89 1.28
CA THR A 202 -15.00 6.98 2.44
C THR A 202 -14.80 5.55 1.96
N TYR A 203 -15.57 5.07 0.97
CA TYR A 203 -15.38 3.72 0.44
C TYR A 203 -14.00 3.54 -0.20
N CYS A 204 -13.49 4.52 -0.94
CA CYS A 204 -12.17 4.40 -1.57
C CYS A 204 -11.03 4.35 -0.55
N SER A 205 -11.09 5.15 0.52
CA SER A 205 -10.13 5.04 1.64
C SER A 205 -10.30 3.76 2.47
N SER A 206 -11.54 3.30 2.64
CA SER A 206 -11.83 2.05 3.34
C SER A 206 -11.35 0.84 2.54
N PHE A 207 -11.34 0.89 1.21
CA PHE A 207 -10.85 -0.19 0.38
C PHE A 207 -9.34 -0.39 0.57
N LEU A 208 -8.57 0.70 0.69
CA LEU A 208 -7.14 0.62 1.02
C LEU A 208 -6.90 0.02 2.42
N SER A 209 -7.78 0.33 3.39
CA SER A 209 -7.71 -0.25 4.73
C SER A 209 -8.04 -1.74 4.72
N TYR A 210 -9.04 -2.13 3.92
CA TYR A 210 -9.41 -3.52 3.69
C TYR A 210 -8.28 -4.31 3.00
N LEU A 211 -7.69 -3.76 1.93
CA LEU A 211 -6.57 -4.38 1.23
C LEU A 211 -5.35 -4.55 2.15
N ARG A 212 -5.12 -3.60 3.08
CA ARG A 212 -4.09 -3.75 4.12
C ARG A 212 -4.36 -4.95 5.02
N ILE A 213 -5.61 -5.21 5.41
CA ILE A 213 -5.99 -6.41 6.20
C ILE A 213 -5.74 -7.67 5.38
N ALA A 214 -6.15 -7.68 4.11
CA ALA A 214 -5.90 -8.80 3.21
C ALA A 214 -4.41 -9.12 3.07
N MET A 215 -3.57 -8.11 2.80
CA MET A 215 -2.12 -8.26 2.74
C MET A 215 -1.54 -8.77 4.07
N ARG A 216 -2.09 -8.35 5.22
CA ARG A 216 -1.66 -8.87 6.52
C ARG A 216 -1.96 -10.35 6.68
N GLY A 217 -3.18 -10.76 6.36
CA GLY A 217 -3.57 -12.17 6.47
C GLY A 217 -2.82 -13.07 5.50
N LEU A 218 -2.55 -12.58 4.28
CA LEU A 218 -1.86 -13.36 3.24
C LEU A 218 -0.35 -13.49 3.50
N PHE A 219 0.33 -12.39 3.84
CA PHE A 219 1.80 -12.36 3.82
C PHE A 219 2.42 -12.20 5.22
N SER A 220 1.61 -11.94 6.25
CA SER A 220 2.09 -11.63 7.60
C SER A 220 3.26 -10.63 7.63
N PRO A 221 3.20 -9.50 6.90
CA PRO A 221 4.25 -8.50 6.94
C PRO A 221 4.30 -7.84 8.32
N GLN A 222 5.51 -7.55 8.80
CA GLN A 222 5.73 -6.89 10.08
C GLN A 222 5.25 -5.44 10.08
N SER A 223 5.29 -4.79 8.92
CA SER A 223 4.79 -3.43 8.72
C SER A 223 4.07 -3.31 7.38
N ILE A 224 3.04 -2.46 7.31
CA ILE A 224 2.42 -2.02 6.05
C ILE A 224 2.25 -0.51 6.11
N THR A 225 2.80 0.17 5.11
CA THR A 225 2.79 1.64 4.99
C THR A 225 1.97 2.03 3.75
N LEU A 226 1.14 3.07 3.90
CA LEU A 226 0.52 3.75 2.75
C LEU A 226 1.47 4.86 2.28
N LEU A 227 1.92 4.79 1.02
CA LEU A 227 2.88 5.74 0.46
C LEU A 227 2.24 7.00 -0.13
N LYS A 228 0.98 6.90 -0.58
CA LYS A 228 0.19 7.99 -1.18
C LYS A 228 -1.24 7.93 -0.70
#